data_AF-V7D116-F1
#
_entry.id   AF-V7D116-F1
#
_cell.length_a   1.000
_cell.length_b   1.000
_cell.length_c   1.000
_cell.angle_alpha   90.00
_cell.angle_beta   90.00
_cell.angle_gamma   90.00
#
_symmetry.space_group_name_H-M   'P 1'
#
loop_
_entity.id
_entity.type
_entity.pdbx_description
1 polymer ?
#
loop_
_entity_poly.entity_id
_entity_poly.type
_entity_poly.pdbx_seq_one_letter_code
_entity_poly.pdbx_strand_id
1 'polypeptide(L)'
;MEVSDDDDGGHVFLVCTNTDSIQAAETLNNEILVSTTDILAWDLPTILTFPTIKVQAHPNRLIEQSLYFRGLLSGNFSESCLGSISINWNVSEFLQILKHMCDCVLDITLDNFFPLYEGALYFGVESLLLKCEVWLSEVLSPEGFQSTQIKMEDLIQIWKFGSDRASDYVLHLCMGYLARNF
;
A
#
# COMPACT_ATOMS: atom_id res chain seq x y z
N MET A 1 22.12 -36.97 -12.34
CA MET A 1 20.68 -37.02 -12.02
C MET A 1 20.40 -35.65 -11.44
N GLU A 2 19.87 -34.77 -12.27
CA GLU A 2 19.54 -33.40 -11.91
C GLU A 2 18.49 -33.47 -10.80
N VAL A 3 18.80 -32.82 -9.67
CA VAL A 3 17.80 -32.56 -8.64
C VAL A 3 17.04 -31.37 -9.19
N SER A 4 15.84 -31.63 -9.72
CA SER A 4 14.86 -30.60 -9.98
C SER A 4 14.57 -29.91 -8.66
N ASP A 5 14.94 -28.64 -8.56
CA ASP A 5 14.42 -27.73 -7.53
C ASP A 5 12.91 -27.67 -7.74
N ASP A 6 12.17 -28.46 -6.96
CA ASP A 6 10.73 -28.36 -6.86
C ASP A 6 10.41 -26.97 -6.27
N ASP A 7 9.99 -26.07 -7.17
CA ASP A 7 9.29 -24.82 -6.90
C ASP A 7 7.93 -25.12 -6.24
N ASP A 8 7.95 -25.65 -5.01
CA ASP A 8 6.76 -25.88 -4.17
C ASP A 8 6.51 -24.67 -3.26
N GLY A 9 6.68 -23.47 -3.82
CA GLY A 9 6.28 -22.22 -3.20
C GLY A 9 4.83 -21.91 -3.60
N GLY A 10 3.85 -22.57 -2.96
CA GLY A 10 2.44 -22.40 -3.29
C GLY A 10 2.03 -20.92 -3.43
N HIS A 11 1.28 -20.58 -4.46
CA HIS A 11 0.81 -19.20 -4.69
C HIS A 11 -0.46 -18.89 -3.89
N VAL A 12 -0.65 -17.61 -3.56
CA VAL A 12 -1.91 -17.08 -3.02
C VAL A 12 -2.49 -16.04 -3.98
N PHE A 13 -3.81 -16.04 -4.13
CA PHE A 13 -4.54 -15.05 -4.93
C PHE A 13 -5.16 -13.98 -4.04
N LEU A 14 -4.76 -12.73 -4.22
CA LEU A 14 -5.38 -11.58 -3.58
C LEU A 14 -6.50 -11.07 -4.48
N VAL A 15 -7.74 -11.10 -4.00
CA VAL A 15 -8.93 -10.72 -4.78
C VAL A 15 -9.36 -9.32 -4.37
N CYS A 16 -9.19 -8.37 -5.27
CA CYS A 16 -9.59 -6.97 -5.10
C CYS A 16 -10.85 -6.71 -5.93
N THR A 17 -11.86 -6.09 -5.31
CA THR A 17 -13.08 -5.67 -6.02
C THR A 17 -13.08 -4.16 -6.17
N ASN A 18 -13.01 -3.67 -7.41
CA ASN A 18 -13.07 -2.25 -7.70
C ASN A 18 -14.53 -1.78 -7.71
N THR A 19 -14.95 -1.09 -6.65
CA THR A 19 -16.30 -0.50 -6.57
C THR A 19 -16.46 0.75 -7.44
N ASP A 20 -15.35 1.34 -7.89
CA ASP A 20 -15.31 2.59 -8.64
C ASP A 20 -15.26 2.37 -10.16
N SER A 21 -15.35 1.11 -10.63
CA SER A 21 -15.36 0.82 -12.06
C SER A 21 -16.58 1.47 -12.71
N ILE A 22 -16.35 2.60 -13.36
CA ILE A 22 -17.33 3.32 -14.18
C ILE A 22 -17.92 2.29 -15.15
N GLN A 23 -19.26 2.22 -15.19
CA GLN A 23 -20.05 1.38 -16.08
C GLN A 23 -19.44 1.32 -17.49
N ALA A 24 -18.61 0.31 -17.75
CA ALA A 24 -18.02 0.05 -19.05
C ALA A 24 -18.60 -1.28 -19.54
N ALA A 25 -19.59 -1.11 -20.41
CA ALA A 25 -20.10 -2.02 -21.43
C ALA A 25 -19.66 -3.48 -21.34
N GLU A 26 -20.66 -4.37 -21.20
CA GLU A 26 -20.78 -5.75 -21.69
C GLU A 26 -19.59 -6.28 -22.53
N THR A 27 -18.42 -6.41 -21.91
CA THR A 27 -17.23 -7.04 -22.51
C THR A 27 -16.85 -8.22 -21.64
N LEU A 28 -16.73 -9.36 -22.30
CA LEU A 28 -16.78 -10.74 -21.81
C LEU A 28 -15.84 -11.14 -20.66
N ASN A 29 -15.00 -10.27 -20.11
CA ASN A 29 -14.07 -10.59 -19.03
C ASN A 29 -14.17 -9.56 -17.89
N ASN A 30 -14.95 -9.89 -16.86
CA ASN A 30 -15.12 -9.07 -15.64
C ASN A 30 -13.92 -9.16 -14.68
N GLU A 31 -12.94 -10.01 -15.00
CA GLU A 31 -11.77 -10.24 -14.15
C GLU A 31 -10.47 -10.15 -14.95
N ILE A 32 -9.43 -9.65 -14.28
CA ILE A 32 -8.05 -9.71 -14.73
C ILE A 32 -7.21 -10.48 -13.70
N LEU A 33 -6.31 -11.33 -14.19
CA LEU A 33 -5.28 -11.98 -13.39
C LEU A 33 -3.94 -11.29 -13.66
N VAL A 34 -3.30 -10.78 -12.61
CA VAL A 34 -1.96 -10.20 -12.65
C VAL A 34 -1.05 -10.94 -11.66
N SER A 35 0.25 -11.00 -11.93
CA SER A 35 1.22 -11.65 -11.05
C SER A 35 2.19 -10.62 -10.45
N THR A 36 2.56 -10.80 -9.18
CA THR A 36 3.62 -10.00 -8.55
C THR A 36 5.00 -10.27 -9.15
N THR A 37 5.18 -11.35 -9.92
CA THR A 37 6.43 -11.61 -10.65
C THR A 37 6.67 -10.56 -11.73
N ASP A 38 5.60 -10.06 -12.35
CA ASP A 38 5.63 -9.07 -13.44
C ASP A 38 5.27 -7.67 -12.94
N ILE A 39 5.43 -7.40 -11.64
CA ILE A 39 4.93 -6.20 -10.98
C ILE A 39 5.50 -4.89 -11.56
N LEU A 40 6.71 -4.94 -12.12
CA LEU A 40 7.35 -3.81 -12.79
C LEU A 40 6.69 -3.48 -14.14
N ALA A 41 6.04 -4.46 -14.78
CA ALA A 41 5.32 -4.30 -16.05
C ALA A 41 3.84 -3.91 -15.86
N TRP A 42 3.38 -3.74 -14.61
CA TRP A 42 1.98 -3.41 -14.34
C TRP A 42 1.60 -2.01 -14.83
N ASP A 43 0.68 -1.98 -15.78
CA ASP A 43 -0.03 -0.78 -16.21
C ASP A 43 -1.27 -0.56 -15.31
N LEU A 44 -1.09 0.18 -14.21
CA LEU A 44 -2.16 0.42 -13.24
C LEU A 44 -3.41 1.08 -13.86
N PRO A 45 -3.30 2.11 -14.72
CA PRO A 45 -4.44 2.65 -15.46
C PRO A 45 -5.31 1.59 -16.15
N THR A 46 -4.71 0.60 -16.83
CA THR A 46 -5.45 -0.48 -17.48
C THR A 46 -5.95 -1.53 -16.49
N ILE A 47 -5.14 -1.91 -15.49
CA ILE A 47 -5.57 -2.91 -14.48
C ILE A 47 -6.81 -2.40 -13.73
N LEU A 48 -6.83 -1.12 -13.38
CA LEU A 48 -7.92 -0.52 -12.62
C LEU A 48 -9.24 -0.39 -13.42
N THR A 49 -9.26 -0.64 -14.74
CA THR A 49 -10.52 -0.68 -15.48
C THR A 49 -11.34 -1.95 -15.22
N PHE A 50 -10.73 -2.98 -14.62
CA PHE A 50 -11.41 -4.26 -14.36
C PHE A 50 -12.16 -4.24 -13.01
N PRO A 51 -13.41 -4.74 -12.96
CA PRO A 51 -14.19 -4.81 -11.72
C PRO A 51 -13.57 -5.74 -10.66
N THR A 52 -12.96 -6.85 -11.09
CA THR A 52 -12.29 -7.79 -10.20
C THR A 52 -10.85 -8.00 -10.64
N ILE A 53 -9.91 -7.75 -9.74
CA ILE A 53 -8.49 -7.93 -9.98
C ILE A 53 -8.00 -9.03 -9.06
N LYS A 54 -7.55 -10.13 -9.65
CA LYS A 54 -6.88 -11.22 -8.94
C LYS A 54 -5.39 -11.02 -9.07
N VAL A 55 -4.71 -10.90 -7.94
CA VAL A 55 -3.25 -10.78 -7.90
C VAL A 55 -2.66 -12.08 -7.39
N GLN A 56 -1.93 -12.79 -8.25
CA GLN A 56 -1.12 -13.92 -7.85
C GLN A 56 0.13 -13.42 -7.14
N ALA A 57 0.33 -13.83 -5.89
CA ALA A 57 1.45 -13.40 -5.06
C ALA A 57 2.14 -14.59 -4.39
N HIS A 58 3.41 -14.40 -4.04
CA HIS A 58 4.16 -15.37 -3.26
C HIS A 58 3.92 -15.13 -1.76
N PRO A 59 3.44 -16.13 -0.98
CA PRO A 59 3.02 -15.93 0.41
C PRO A 59 4.18 -15.50 1.32
N ASN A 60 5.38 -16.06 1.14
CA ASN A 60 6.54 -15.67 1.95
C ASN A 60 6.82 -14.17 1.89
N ARG A 61 6.70 -13.58 0.70
CA ARG A 61 6.95 -12.15 0.51
C ARG A 61 5.92 -11.29 1.27
N LEU A 62 4.66 -11.70 1.26
CA LEU A 62 3.61 -11.03 2.02
C LEU A 62 3.82 -11.19 3.54
N ILE A 63 4.15 -12.39 4.01
CA ILE A 63 4.38 -12.70 5.43
C ILE A 63 5.60 -11.95 6.00
N GLU A 64 6.63 -11.77 5.19
CA GLU A 64 7.83 -11.03 5.55
C GLU A 64 7.55 -9.54 5.73
N GLN A 65 6.73 -8.96 4.85
CA GLN A 65 6.54 -7.50 4.76
C GLN A 65 5.29 -6.99 5.48
N SER A 66 4.35 -7.86 5.85
CA SER A 66 3.05 -7.47 6.41
C SER A 66 2.66 -8.35 7.58
N LEU A 67 2.41 -7.72 8.73
CA LEU A 67 1.87 -8.40 9.91
C LEU A 67 0.45 -8.92 9.68
N TYR A 68 -0.34 -8.22 8.85
CA TYR A 68 -1.67 -8.67 8.43
C TYR A 68 -1.59 -10.01 7.69
N PHE A 69 -0.79 -10.10 6.64
CA PHE A 69 -0.64 -11.33 5.88
C PHE A 69 0.08 -12.43 6.66
N ARG A 70 1.02 -12.08 7.55
CA ARG A 70 1.59 -13.03 8.52
C ARG A 70 0.50 -13.65 9.39
N GLY A 71 -0.39 -12.84 9.96
CA GLY A 71 -1.50 -13.33 10.77
C GLY A 71 -2.43 -14.28 10.01
N LEU A 72 -2.73 -13.96 8.75
CA LEU A 72 -3.62 -14.75 7.89
C LEU A 72 -2.98 -16.05 7.37
N LEU A 73 -1.73 -15.98 6.91
CA LEU A 73 -1.08 -17.06 6.16
C LEU A 73 -0.20 -17.96 7.03
N SER A 74 0.27 -17.49 8.20
CA SER A 74 1.11 -18.29 9.10
C SER A 74 0.31 -19.10 10.12
N GLY A 75 -1.03 -19.06 10.09
CA GLY A 75 -1.91 -19.77 11.01
C GLY A 75 -2.53 -21.05 10.44
N ASN A 76 -3.12 -21.87 11.31
CA ASN A 76 -3.93 -23.05 10.93
C ASN A 76 -5.43 -22.71 10.71
N PHE A 77 -5.76 -21.46 10.45
CA PHE A 77 -7.14 -21.02 10.23
C PHE A 77 -7.61 -21.41 8.82
N SER A 78 -8.91 -21.61 8.62
CA SER A 78 -9.47 -22.04 7.32
C SER A 78 -9.08 -21.15 6.13
N GLU A 79 -8.75 -19.87 6.39
CA GLU A 79 -8.30 -18.91 5.39
C GLU A 79 -6.91 -19.21 4.82
N SER A 80 -6.00 -19.83 5.60
CA SER A 80 -4.69 -20.25 5.08
C SER A 80 -4.77 -21.42 4.10
N CYS A 81 -5.90 -22.13 4.08
CA CYS A 81 -6.16 -23.26 3.17
C CYS A 81 -6.90 -22.87 1.89
N LEU A 82 -7.44 -21.64 1.78
CA LEU A 82 -8.34 -21.27 0.68
C LEU A 82 -7.60 -20.84 -0.59
N GLY A 83 -6.29 -20.62 -0.54
CA GLY A 83 -5.49 -20.17 -1.68
C GLY A 83 -5.88 -18.79 -2.23
N SER A 84 -6.92 -18.14 -1.67
CA SER A 84 -7.40 -16.83 -2.07
C SER A 84 -7.81 -15.98 -0.86
N ILE A 85 -7.40 -14.71 -0.85
CA ILE A 85 -7.70 -13.72 0.21
C ILE A 85 -8.47 -12.57 -0.43
N SER A 86 -9.65 -12.24 0.10
CA SER A 86 -10.40 -11.06 -0.33
C SER A 86 -9.84 -9.80 0.33
N ILE A 87 -9.47 -8.81 -0.48
CA ILE A 87 -8.96 -7.52 -0.02
C ILE A 87 -10.06 -6.48 -0.12
N ASN A 88 -10.53 -6.01 1.04
CA ASN A 88 -11.51 -4.94 1.15
C ASN A 88 -10.84 -3.59 1.43
N TRP A 89 -10.18 -3.05 0.41
CA TRP A 89 -9.49 -1.76 0.42
C TRP A 89 -9.64 -1.08 -0.94
N ASN A 90 -9.40 0.23 -1.03
CA ASN A 90 -9.34 0.89 -2.33
C ASN A 90 -8.28 0.21 -3.20
N VAL A 91 -8.67 -0.22 -4.40
CA VAL A 91 -7.79 -1.10 -5.20
C VAL A 91 -6.54 -0.36 -5.66
N SER A 92 -6.64 0.91 -6.04
CA SER A 92 -5.49 1.71 -6.47
C SER A 92 -4.46 1.84 -5.34
N GLU A 93 -4.92 2.19 -4.15
CA GLU A 93 -4.08 2.33 -2.96
C GLU A 93 -3.43 1.00 -2.57
N PHE A 94 -4.21 -0.08 -2.57
CA PHE A 94 -3.71 -1.41 -2.23
C PHE A 94 -2.62 -1.88 -3.20
N LEU A 95 -2.80 -1.67 -4.51
CA LEU A 95 -1.79 -2.05 -5.50
C LEU A 95 -0.48 -1.27 -5.32
N GLN A 96 -0.53 -0.02 -4.84
CA GLN A 96 0.69 0.73 -4.50
C GLN A 96 1.39 0.17 -3.25
N ILE A 97 0.63 -0.20 -2.22
CA ILE A 97 1.16 -0.85 -1.01
C ILE A 97 1.77 -2.20 -1.36
N LEU A 98 1.11 -2.97 -2.23
CA LEU A 98 1.60 -4.25 -2.73
C LEU A 98 2.88 -4.09 -3.55
N LYS A 99 2.97 -3.06 -4.40
CA LYS A 99 4.22 -2.68 -5.08
C LYS A 99 5.35 -2.46 -4.07
N HIS A 100 5.11 -1.67 -3.03
CA HIS A 100 6.11 -1.46 -1.97
C HIS A 100 6.48 -2.77 -1.25
N MET A 101 5.51 -3.61 -0.92
CA MET A 101 5.76 -4.94 -0.34
C MET A 101 6.59 -5.83 -1.26
N CYS A 102 6.66 -5.59 -2.57
CA CYS A 102 7.51 -6.30 -3.51
C CYS A 102 8.80 -5.54 -3.87
N ASP A 103 9.28 -4.63 -3.00
CA ASP A 103 10.49 -3.82 -3.20
C ASP A 103 10.45 -2.88 -4.42
N CYS A 104 9.26 -2.57 -4.95
CA CYS A 104 9.15 -1.56 -6.00
C CYS A 104 9.34 -0.15 -5.42
N VAL A 105 9.90 0.74 -6.22
CA VAL A 105 10.03 2.16 -5.87
C VAL A 105 8.63 2.77 -5.82
N LEU A 106 8.33 3.39 -4.67
CA LEU A 106 7.10 4.12 -4.40
C LEU A 106 7.46 5.52 -3.91
N ASP A 107 7.12 6.54 -4.67
CA ASP A 107 7.36 7.93 -4.26
C ASP A 107 6.16 8.44 -3.46
N ILE A 108 6.44 8.95 -2.26
CA ILE A 108 5.43 9.54 -1.39
C ILE A 108 5.27 11.01 -1.76
N THR A 109 4.03 11.45 -1.88
CA THR A 109 3.62 12.83 -2.18
C THR A 109 2.47 13.22 -1.25
N LEU A 110 2.10 14.49 -1.23
CA LEU A 110 0.94 14.95 -0.46
C LEU A 110 -0.35 14.24 -0.87
N ASP A 111 -0.49 13.90 -2.16
CA ASP A 111 -1.70 13.27 -2.71
C ASP A 111 -1.87 11.82 -2.26
N ASN A 112 -0.76 11.11 -2.00
CA ASN A 112 -0.79 9.69 -1.64
C ASN A 112 -0.37 9.41 -0.19
N PHE A 113 0.14 10.39 0.55
CA PHE A 113 0.61 10.22 1.92
C PHE A 113 -0.46 9.61 2.84
N PHE A 114 -1.65 10.21 2.89
CA PHE A 114 -2.73 9.74 3.76
C PHE A 114 -3.15 8.30 3.45
N PRO A 115 -3.55 7.95 2.21
CA PRO A 115 -3.97 6.58 1.92
C PRO A 115 -2.84 5.55 2.10
N LEU A 116 -1.60 5.90 1.79
CA LEU A 116 -0.46 5.00 2.02
C LEU A 116 -0.19 4.78 3.51
N TYR A 117 -0.26 5.84 4.33
CA TYR A 117 -0.07 5.73 5.78
C TYR A 117 -1.18 4.88 6.42
N GLU A 118 -2.44 5.12 6.06
CA GLU A 118 -3.59 4.36 6.58
C GLU A 118 -3.54 2.90 6.15
N GLY A 119 -3.26 2.65 4.88
CA GLY A 119 -3.11 1.28 4.38
C GLY A 119 -1.92 0.57 5.01
N ALA A 120 -0.79 1.25 5.23
CA ALA A 120 0.35 0.66 5.91
C ALA A 120 0.05 0.31 7.38
N LEU A 121 -0.74 1.14 8.09
CA LEU A 121 -1.26 0.79 9.42
C LEU A 121 -2.17 -0.44 9.36
N TYR A 122 -3.11 -0.45 8.41
CA TYR A 122 -4.10 -1.54 8.28
C TYR A 122 -3.44 -2.88 7.94
N PHE A 123 -2.57 -2.90 6.93
CA PHE A 123 -1.87 -4.10 6.49
C PHE A 123 -0.62 -4.41 7.35
N GLY A 124 -0.29 -3.56 8.33
CA GLY A 124 0.88 -3.74 9.19
C GLY A 124 2.19 -3.82 8.40
N VAL A 125 2.39 -2.88 7.46
CA VAL A 125 3.59 -2.77 6.61
C VAL A 125 4.51 -1.71 7.22
N GLU A 126 5.32 -2.13 8.20
CA GLU A 126 6.18 -1.22 8.99
C GLU A 126 7.17 -0.44 8.13
N SER A 127 7.72 -1.06 7.08
CA SER A 127 8.68 -0.41 6.18
C SER A 127 8.04 0.75 5.39
N LEU A 128 6.75 0.66 5.07
CA LEU A 128 6.02 1.74 4.41
C LEU A 128 5.66 2.85 5.39
N LEU A 129 5.25 2.50 6.63
CA LEU A 129 5.01 3.48 7.69
C LEU A 129 6.25 4.35 7.95
N LEU A 130 7.41 3.71 8.15
CA LEU A 130 8.67 4.41 8.36
C LEU A 130 9.00 5.32 7.17
N LYS A 131 8.75 4.85 5.94
CA LYS A 131 8.96 5.66 4.74
C LYS A 131 8.06 6.90 4.71
N CYS A 132 6.79 6.77 5.08
CA CYS A 132 5.88 7.90 5.23
C CYS A 132 6.35 8.89 6.30
N GLU A 133 6.82 8.39 7.44
CA GLU A 133 7.32 9.20 8.56
C GLU A 133 8.60 9.97 8.21
N VAL A 134 9.51 9.33 7.48
CA VAL A 134 10.73 9.96 6.95
C VAL A 134 10.35 11.05 5.96
N TRP A 135 9.50 10.73 4.98
CA TRP A 135 9.03 11.71 4.00
C TRP A 135 8.38 12.92 4.67
N LEU A 136 7.51 12.71 5.66
CA LEU A 136 6.87 13.80 6.38
C LEU A 136 7.88 14.66 7.15
N SER A 137 8.87 14.02 7.79
CA SER A 137 9.93 14.74 8.50
C SER A 137 10.78 15.60 7.56
N GLU A 138 11.04 15.12 6.34
CA GLU A 138 11.75 15.85 5.30
C GLU A 138 10.92 17.03 4.78
N VAL A 139 9.63 16.83 4.50
CA VAL A 139 8.72 17.89 4.06
C VAL A 139 8.57 19.00 5.09
N LEU A 140 8.63 18.66 6.38
CA LEU A 140 8.51 19.62 7.49
C LEU A 140 9.87 20.08 8.05
N SER A 141 10.98 19.65 7.46
CA SER A 141 12.34 20.03 7.88
C SER A 141 12.67 21.46 7.43
N PRO A 142 13.42 22.24 8.25
CA PRO A 142 13.89 23.57 7.86
C PRO A 142 14.89 23.54 6.69
N GLU A 143 15.53 22.39 6.44
CA GLU A 143 16.47 22.16 5.33
C GLU A 143 15.83 21.40 4.16
N GLY A 144 14.61 20.89 4.35
CA GLY A 144 13.89 20.05 3.39
C GLY A 144 13.23 20.89 2.29
N PHE A 145 13.35 20.40 1.04
CA PHE A 145 12.91 21.05 -0.20
C PHE A 145 13.15 22.57 -0.21
N GLN A 146 14.36 22.97 -0.63
CA GLN A 146 14.87 24.36 -0.71
C GLN A 146 13.99 25.42 -1.43
N SER A 147 12.73 25.13 -1.77
CA SER A 147 11.83 26.06 -2.45
C SER A 147 10.33 25.88 -2.16
N THR A 148 9.88 24.83 -1.47
CA THR A 148 8.44 24.50 -1.43
C THR A 148 7.93 24.45 0.00
N GLN A 149 7.60 25.62 0.54
CA GLN A 149 6.90 25.73 1.82
C GLN A 149 5.58 24.96 1.73
N ILE A 150 5.33 24.03 2.64
CA ILE A 150 4.03 23.35 2.72
C ILE A 150 2.94 24.40 2.93
N LYS A 151 1.84 24.29 2.18
CA LYS A 151 0.75 25.23 2.32
C LYS A 151 0.03 25.01 3.66
N MET A 152 -0.55 26.08 4.20
CA MET A 152 -1.22 26.01 5.49
C MET A 152 -2.40 25.02 5.47
N GLU A 153 -3.12 24.93 4.36
CA GLU A 153 -4.21 23.96 4.18
C GLU A 153 -3.72 22.51 4.31
N ASP A 154 -2.60 22.17 3.68
CA ASP A 154 -2.02 20.83 3.69
C ASP A 154 -1.52 20.50 5.12
N LEU A 155 -0.88 21.47 5.79
CA LEU A 155 -0.46 21.31 7.19
C LEU A 155 -1.64 21.08 8.14
N ILE A 156 -2.76 21.79 7.94
CA ILE A 156 -3.98 21.58 8.73
C ILE A 156 -4.54 20.18 8.50
N GLN A 157 -4.51 19.69 7.26
CA GLN A 157 -4.95 18.32 6.95
C GLN A 157 -4.05 17.29 7.63
N ILE A 158 -2.73 17.45 7.57
CA ILE A 158 -1.78 16.55 8.23
C ILE A 158 -1.96 16.58 9.75
N TRP A 159 -2.16 17.76 10.34
CA TRP A 159 -2.45 17.88 11.77
C TRP A 159 -3.73 17.12 12.15
N LYS A 160 -4.82 17.33 11.41
CA LYS A 160 -6.11 16.64 11.66
C LYS A 160 -5.93 15.14 11.57
N PHE A 161 -5.24 14.67 10.53
CA PHE A 161 -4.91 13.26 10.37
C PHE A 161 -4.13 12.69 11.55
N GLY A 162 -3.07 13.38 11.99
CA GLY A 162 -2.31 12.96 13.17
C GLY A 162 -3.17 12.87 14.43
N SER A 163 -4.11 13.81 14.59
CA SER A 163 -5.09 13.78 15.68
C SER A 163 -6.06 12.61 15.58
N ASP A 164 -6.64 12.37 14.40
CA ASP A 164 -7.64 11.32 14.16
C ASP A 164 -7.04 9.92 14.30
N ARG A 165 -5.77 9.76 13.93
CA ARG A 165 -5.02 8.50 14.03
C ARG A 165 -4.23 8.36 15.34
N ALA A 166 -4.35 9.33 16.25
CA ALA A 166 -3.58 9.40 17.50
C ALA A 166 -2.07 9.18 17.28
N SER A 167 -1.54 9.73 16.18
CA SER A 167 -0.11 9.68 15.86
C SER A 167 0.59 10.89 16.48
N ASP A 168 1.13 10.68 17.69
CA ASP A 168 1.92 11.69 18.39
C ASP A 168 3.10 12.16 17.54
N TYR A 169 3.71 11.27 16.76
CA TYR A 169 4.82 11.61 15.86
C TYR A 169 4.43 12.68 14.83
N VAL A 170 3.30 12.47 14.12
CA VAL A 170 2.79 13.43 13.14
C VAL A 170 2.46 14.77 13.80
N LEU A 171 1.79 14.75 14.95
CA LEU A 171 1.44 15.96 15.70
C LEU A 171 2.69 16.73 16.15
N HIS A 172 3.72 16.03 16.63
CA HIS A 172 4.98 16.64 17.04
C HIS A 172 5.71 17.31 15.89
N LEU A 173 5.73 16.69 14.70
CA LEU A 173 6.32 17.32 13.51
C LEU A 173 5.56 18.58 13.10
N CYS A 174 4.23 18.55 13.10
CA CYS A 174 3.43 19.74 12.76
C CYS A 174 3.63 20.87 13.80
N MET A 175 3.67 20.56 15.10
CA MET A 175 3.98 21.54 16.15
C MET A 175 5.36 22.16 15.94
N GLY A 176 6.36 21.33 15.65
CA GLY A 176 7.73 21.78 15.40
C GLY A 176 7.81 22.69 14.18
N TYR A 177 7.08 22.38 13.11
CA TYR A 177 7.00 23.22 11.92
C TYR A 177 6.31 24.57 12.21
N LEU A 178 5.16 24.55 12.89
CA LEU A 178 4.42 25.78 13.25
C LEU A 178 5.26 26.72 14.10
N ALA A 179 5.91 26.22 15.15
CA ALA A 179 6.73 27.01 16.05
C ALA A 179 7.97 27.65 15.39
N ARG A 180 8.39 27.15 14.23
CA ARG A 180 9.54 27.69 13.47
C ARG A 180 9.12 28.73 12.44
N ASN A 181 7.88 28.70 11.97
CA ASN A 181 7.41 29.49 10.83
C ASN A 181 6.41 30.60 11.20
N PHE A 182 5.90 30.62 12.45
CA PHE A 182 4.96 31.61 12.98
C PHE A 182 5.34 32.02 14.40
#